data_AF-A0A7Y2KY84-F1
#
_entry.id   AF-A0A7Y2KY84-F1
#
_cell.length_a   1.000
_cell.length_b   1.000
_cell.length_c   1.000
_cell.angle_alpha   90.00
_cell.angle_beta   90.00
_cell.angle_gamma   90.00
#
_symmetry.space_group_name_H-M   'P 1'
#
loop_
_entity.id
_entity.type
_entity.pdbx_description
1 polymer ?
#
loop_
_entity_poly.entity_id
_entity_poly.type
_entity_poly.pdbx_seq_one_letter_code
_entity_poly.pdbx_strand_id
1 'polypeptide(L)'
;MPSLPLRLSLLLLALGLGGCDDAPRFTQPEPGEARSGGDTTVGKADRNAFSMPSANLSPSRRLDFSVGNSFFRSPWVIAPSTTTARDGLGPLFNTNACQNCHIKDGRGHPPA
;
A
#
# COMPACT_ATOMS: atom_id res chain seq x y z
N MET A 1 48.11 -32.65 24.67
CA MET A 1 47.00 -31.70 24.91
C MET A 1 47.24 -30.47 24.06
N PRO A 2 46.27 -29.98 23.26
CA PRO A 2 46.50 -28.80 22.42
C PRO A 2 46.79 -27.57 23.31
N SER A 3 47.77 -26.76 22.88
CA SER A 3 48.23 -25.57 23.59
C SER A 3 47.14 -24.49 23.63
N LEU A 4 47.16 -23.65 24.66
CA LEU A 4 46.20 -22.55 24.85
C LEU A 4 46.00 -21.65 23.61
N PRO A 5 47.05 -21.24 22.86
CA PRO A 5 46.85 -20.45 21.63
C PRO A 5 46.10 -21.23 20.55
N LEU A 6 46.38 -22.53 20.39
CA LEU A 6 45.69 -23.36 19.40
C LEU A 6 44.20 -23.53 19.75
N ARG A 7 43.86 -23.65 21.03
CA ARG A 7 42.46 -23.69 21.50
C ARG A 7 41.73 -22.36 21.24
N LEU A 8 42.40 -21.23 21.47
CA LEU A 8 41.81 -19.91 21.24
C LEU A 8 41.58 -19.64 19.75
N SER A 9 42.54 -20.02 18.89
CA SER A 9 42.38 -19.94 17.43
C SER A 9 41.23 -20.82 16.92
N LEU A 10 41.08 -22.04 17.45
CA LEU A 10 39.97 -22.93 17.10
C LEU A 10 38.61 -22.36 17.55
N LEU A 11 38.55 -21.76 18.74
CA LEU A 11 37.34 -21.14 19.26
C LEU A 11 36.92 -19.92 18.41
N LEU A 12 37.88 -19.05 18.07
CA LEU A 12 37.65 -17.88 17.21
C LEU A 12 37.21 -18.28 15.79
N LEU A 13 37.80 -19.34 15.24
CA LEU A 13 37.39 -19.89 13.94
C LEU A 13 35.96 -20.45 14.00
N ALA A 14 35.63 -21.23 15.04
CA ALA A 14 34.28 -21.78 15.23
C ALA A 14 33.21 -20.67 15.40
N LEU A 15 33.53 -19.61 16.16
CA LEU A 15 32.66 -18.44 16.31
C LEU A 15 32.48 -17.67 14.99
N GLY A 16 33.53 -17.57 14.17
CA GLY A 16 33.47 -16.92 12.85
C GLY A 16 32.62 -17.68 11.83
N LEU A 17 32.70 -19.03 11.81
CA LEU A 17 31.88 -19.85 10.91
C LEU A 17 30.42 -19.99 11.36
N GLY A 18 30.13 -19.81 12.66
CA GLY A 18 28.75 -19.80 13.17
C GLY A 18 27.95 -18.55 12.79
N GLY A 19 28.58 -17.52 12.22
CA GLY A 19 27.93 -16.28 11.78
C GLY A 19 27.40 -16.30 10.34
N CYS A 20 27.66 -17.37 9.57
CA CYS A 20 27.06 -17.57 8.25
C CYS A 20 25.65 -18.13 8.43
N ASP A 21 24.68 -17.23 8.59
CA ASP A 21 23.27 -17.62 8.63
C ASP A 21 22.70 -17.82 7.22
N ASP A 22 21.71 -18.70 7.08
CA ASP A 22 21.03 -18.99 5.82
C ASP A 22 19.86 -18.01 5.63
N ALA A 23 20.21 -16.72 5.55
CA ALA A 23 19.24 -15.65 5.41
C ALA A 23 18.31 -15.94 4.22
N PRO A 24 16.99 -15.70 4.35
CA PRO A 24 16.02 -16.01 3.30
C PRO A 24 16.45 -15.40 1.97
N ARG A 25 16.60 -16.26 0.96
CA ARG A 25 16.91 -15.83 -0.41
C ARG A 25 15.60 -15.55 -1.11
N PHE A 26 15.28 -14.28 -1.32
CA PHE A 26 14.11 -13.81 -2.08
C PHE A 26 14.31 -13.96 -3.59
N THR A 27 14.69 -15.18 -4.03
CA THR A 27 14.95 -15.48 -5.44
C THR A 27 13.69 -15.84 -6.22
N GLN A 28 12.60 -16.13 -5.52
CA GLN A 28 11.29 -16.43 -6.11
C GLN A 28 10.19 -15.82 -5.24
N PRO A 29 9.06 -15.43 -5.84
CA PRO A 29 7.91 -14.96 -5.08
C PRO A 29 7.24 -16.11 -4.33
N GLU A 30 6.72 -15.81 -3.15
CA GLU A 30 5.93 -16.74 -2.35
C GLU A 30 4.59 -17.06 -3.02
N PRO A 31 3.98 -18.23 -2.74
CA PRO A 31 2.65 -18.55 -3.23
C PRO A 31 1.62 -17.45 -2.87
N GLY A 32 1.08 -16.79 -3.90
CA GLY A 32 0.08 -15.74 -3.73
C GLY A 32 0.63 -14.32 -3.59
N GLU A 33 1.95 -14.11 -3.59
CA GLU A 33 2.56 -12.77 -3.48
C GLU A 33 2.10 -11.80 -4.59
N ALA A 34 1.85 -12.32 -5.80
CA ALA A 34 1.31 -11.54 -6.90
C ALA A 34 -0.14 -11.02 -6.67
N ARG A 35 -0.84 -11.52 -5.64
CA ARG A 35 -2.23 -11.16 -5.31
C ARG A 35 -2.27 -10.13 -4.19
N SER A 36 -1.99 -8.86 -4.50
CA SER A 36 -1.94 -7.78 -3.50
C SER A 36 -3.25 -7.59 -2.71
N GLY A 37 -4.39 -8.02 -3.25
CA GLY A 37 -5.69 -8.05 -2.57
C GLY A 37 -6.11 -9.43 -2.07
N GLY A 38 -5.20 -10.41 -2.04
CA GLY A 38 -5.51 -11.82 -1.78
C GLY A 38 -6.59 -12.33 -2.73
N ASP A 39 -7.63 -12.95 -2.18
CA ASP A 39 -8.76 -13.46 -2.96
C ASP A 39 -9.57 -12.40 -3.71
N THR A 40 -9.40 -11.14 -3.34
CA THR A 40 -10.10 -10.01 -3.95
C THR A 40 -9.29 -9.35 -5.08
N THR A 41 -8.09 -9.85 -5.37
CA THR A 41 -7.26 -9.37 -6.48
C THR A 41 -7.99 -9.58 -7.82
N VAL A 42 -8.09 -8.51 -8.61
CA VAL A 42 -8.64 -8.55 -9.97
C VAL A 42 -7.52 -8.35 -10.99
N GLY A 43 -7.53 -9.15 -12.06
CA GLY A 43 -6.57 -9.05 -13.18
C GLY A 43 -6.89 -7.90 -14.15
N LYS A 44 -7.27 -6.72 -13.62
CA LYS A 44 -7.67 -5.56 -14.42
C LYS A 44 -6.48 -4.61 -14.57
N ALA A 45 -6.06 -4.37 -15.80
CA ALA A 45 -4.89 -3.53 -16.12
C ALA A 45 -5.23 -2.29 -16.94
N ASP A 46 -6.51 -1.97 -17.10
CA ASP A 46 -6.91 -0.74 -17.78
C ASP A 46 -6.96 0.45 -16.82
N ARG A 47 -7.35 1.60 -17.37
CA ARG A 47 -7.49 2.87 -16.64
C ARG A 47 -8.37 2.81 -15.38
N ASN A 48 -9.20 1.78 -15.21
CA ASN A 48 -10.10 1.63 -14.05
C ASN A 48 -9.62 0.53 -13.08
N ALA A 49 -8.35 0.09 -13.18
CA ALA A 49 -7.78 -0.96 -12.34
C ALA A 49 -7.96 -0.72 -10.82
N PHE A 50 -7.85 0.55 -10.39
CA PHE A 50 -7.95 0.94 -8.97
C PHE A 50 -9.34 1.39 -8.54
N SER A 51 -10.29 1.55 -9.48
CA SER A 51 -11.65 2.03 -9.20
C SER A 51 -12.67 0.92 -8.93
N MET A 52 -12.21 -0.32 -8.74
CA MET A 52 -13.10 -1.46 -8.56
C MET A 52 -13.38 -1.73 -7.08
N PRO A 53 -14.64 -1.93 -6.68
CA PRO A 53 -14.94 -2.47 -5.36
C PRO A 53 -14.46 -3.92 -5.26
N SER A 54 -14.14 -4.38 -4.05
CA SER A 54 -13.87 -5.80 -3.81
C SER A 54 -15.10 -6.66 -4.18
N ALA A 55 -14.87 -7.76 -4.89
CA ALA A 55 -15.93 -8.63 -5.39
C ALA A 55 -16.78 -9.26 -4.25
N ASN A 56 -16.19 -9.49 -3.07
CA ASN A 56 -16.85 -10.08 -1.92
C ASN A 56 -17.62 -9.08 -1.03
N LEU A 57 -17.74 -7.81 -1.44
CA LEU A 57 -18.58 -6.86 -0.73
C LEU A 57 -20.05 -7.24 -0.81
N SER A 58 -20.76 -7.10 0.32
CA SER A 58 -22.22 -7.20 0.37
C SER A 58 -22.87 -6.09 -0.46
N PRO A 59 -24.11 -6.24 -0.91
CA PRO A 59 -24.81 -5.20 -1.68
C PRO A 59 -24.81 -3.83 -0.98
N SER A 60 -25.05 -3.79 0.34
CA SER A 60 -24.98 -2.55 1.13
C SER A 60 -23.60 -1.90 1.07
N ARG A 61 -22.52 -2.65 1.24
CA ARG A 61 -21.16 -2.11 1.19
C ARG A 61 -20.75 -1.66 -0.22
N ARG A 62 -21.34 -2.24 -1.27
CA ARG A 62 -21.15 -1.76 -2.65
C ARG A 62 -21.84 -0.41 -2.87
N LEU A 63 -22.99 -0.17 -2.22
CA LEU A 63 -23.61 1.15 -2.18
C LEU A 63 -22.70 2.15 -1.47
N ASP A 64 -22.21 1.82 -0.27
CA ASP A 64 -21.31 2.68 0.50
C ASP A 64 -20.05 3.03 -0.30
N PHE A 65 -19.46 2.05 -0.98
CA PHE A 65 -18.33 2.27 -1.89
C PHE A 65 -18.67 3.28 -2.99
N SER A 66 -19.84 3.13 -3.62
CA SER A 66 -20.28 4.01 -4.71
C SER A 66 -20.55 5.44 -4.22
N VAL A 67 -21.13 5.58 -3.03
CA VAL A 67 -21.35 6.88 -2.36
C VAL A 67 -20.00 7.53 -2.02
N GLY A 68 -19.07 6.78 -1.41
CA GLY A 68 -17.73 7.26 -1.11
C GLY A 68 -16.96 7.70 -2.35
N ASN A 69 -17.01 6.93 -3.43
CA ASN A 69 -16.41 7.30 -4.71
C ASN A 69 -17.04 8.58 -5.29
N SER A 70 -18.35 8.78 -5.12
CA SER A 70 -19.00 10.04 -5.52
C SER A 70 -18.40 11.25 -4.77
N PHE A 71 -18.19 11.15 -3.47
CA PHE A 71 -17.53 12.20 -2.69
C PHE A 71 -16.06 12.41 -3.09
N PHE A 72 -15.32 11.32 -3.33
CA PHE A 72 -13.91 11.35 -3.75
C PHE A 72 -13.69 12.12 -5.06
N ARG A 73 -14.66 12.02 -5.98
CA ARG A 73 -14.63 12.65 -7.30
C ARG A 73 -15.28 14.03 -7.34
N SER A 74 -16.04 14.39 -6.32
CA SER A 74 -16.77 15.64 -6.28
C SER A 74 -15.84 16.82 -5.97
N PRO A 75 -16.03 17.98 -6.62
CA PRO A 75 -15.35 19.20 -6.23
C PRO A 75 -15.92 19.74 -4.91
N TRP A 76 -15.03 20.10 -3.99
CA TRP A 76 -15.28 20.70 -2.69
C TRP A 76 -15.07 22.20 -2.75
N VAL A 77 -15.75 22.92 -1.87
CA VAL A 77 -15.67 24.39 -1.79
C VAL A 77 -14.87 24.77 -0.55
N ILE A 78 -14.03 25.79 -0.68
CA ILE A 78 -13.27 26.33 0.44
C ILE A 78 -14.25 26.91 1.45
N ALA A 79 -14.07 26.53 2.72
CA ALA A 79 -14.89 27.05 3.81
C ALA A 79 -14.55 28.52 4.11
N PRO A 80 -15.54 29.34 4.50
CA PRO A 80 -16.96 29.00 4.67
C PRO A 80 -17.74 29.01 3.34
N SER A 81 -18.62 28.02 3.14
CA SER A 81 -19.46 27.90 1.96
C SER A 81 -20.96 27.84 2.29
N THR A 82 -21.80 28.28 1.35
CA THR A 82 -23.26 28.07 1.43
C THR A 82 -23.68 26.62 1.13
N THR A 83 -22.78 25.80 0.56
CA THR A 83 -23.02 24.37 0.37
C THR A 83 -22.51 23.57 1.57
N THR A 84 -23.42 23.15 2.45
CA THR A 84 -23.05 22.44 3.69
C THR A 84 -22.48 21.04 3.43
N ALA A 85 -22.94 20.37 2.37
CA ALA A 85 -22.51 18.99 2.06
C ALA A 85 -21.11 18.90 1.43
N ARG A 86 -20.54 20.02 0.97
CA ARG A 86 -19.21 20.07 0.34
C ARG A 86 -18.34 21.20 0.89
N ASP A 87 -18.65 21.64 2.10
CA ASP A 87 -17.90 22.68 2.80
C ASP A 87 -16.61 22.09 3.38
N GLY A 88 -15.46 22.64 3.00
CA GLY A 88 -14.20 22.46 3.71
C GLY A 88 -13.46 21.14 3.46
N LEU A 89 -12.52 21.15 2.51
CA LEU A 89 -11.34 20.26 2.52
C LEU A 89 -10.20 20.79 3.41
N GLY A 90 -10.38 21.96 4.01
CA GLY A 90 -9.36 22.64 4.82
C GLY A 90 -8.29 23.37 4.00
N PRO A 91 -7.51 24.27 4.62
CA PRO A 91 -6.59 25.17 3.93
C PRO A 91 -5.34 24.48 3.35
N LEU A 92 -5.11 23.20 3.68
CA LEU A 92 -3.95 22.43 3.21
C LEU A 92 -4.21 21.69 1.90
N PHE A 93 -5.44 21.71 1.39
CA PHE A 93 -5.75 21.14 0.09
C PHE A 93 -5.34 22.10 -1.02
N ASN A 94 -4.44 21.64 -1.89
CA ASN A 94 -3.96 22.36 -3.07
C ASN A 94 -4.83 22.12 -4.32
N THR A 95 -5.88 21.30 -4.20
CA THR A 95 -6.84 21.01 -5.27
C THR A 95 -8.24 20.78 -4.69
N ASN A 96 -9.29 20.91 -5.49
CA ASN A 96 -10.67 20.88 -5.00
C ASN A 96 -11.31 19.49 -5.00
N ALA A 97 -10.62 18.41 -5.40
CA ALA A 97 -11.15 17.04 -5.31
C ALA A 97 -10.03 16.02 -5.10
N CYS A 98 -10.29 14.96 -4.33
CA CYS A 98 -9.32 13.91 -4.05
C CYS A 98 -8.79 13.27 -5.35
N GLN A 99 -9.70 13.04 -6.31
CA GLN A 99 -9.38 12.45 -7.61
C GLN A 99 -8.40 13.29 -8.45
N ASN A 100 -8.28 14.59 -8.22
CA ASN A 100 -7.37 15.42 -9.01
C ASN A 100 -5.89 15.04 -8.80
N CYS A 101 -5.55 14.50 -7.62
CA CYS A 101 -4.25 13.88 -7.37
C CYS A 101 -4.33 12.36 -7.52
N HIS A 102 -5.40 11.73 -7.03
CA HIS A 102 -5.61 10.28 -7.05
C HIS A 102 -6.50 9.86 -8.23
N ILE A 103 -5.96 10.00 -9.44
CA ILE A 103 -6.70 9.76 -10.67
C ILE A 103 -7.26 8.33 -10.66
N LYS A 104 -8.59 8.22 -10.74
CA LYS A 104 -9.32 6.94 -10.73
C LYS A 104 -8.92 6.03 -9.57
N ASP A 105 -8.85 6.63 -8.38
CA ASP A 105 -8.59 5.93 -7.11
C ASP A 105 -7.20 5.29 -7.06
N GLY A 106 -6.35 5.62 -8.04
CA GLY A 106 -4.99 5.14 -8.17
C GLY A 106 -3.99 5.92 -7.34
N ARG A 107 -2.71 5.64 -7.60
CA ARG A 107 -1.60 6.32 -6.92
C ARG A 107 -1.65 7.83 -7.20
N GLY A 108 -1.43 8.60 -6.14
CA GLY A 108 -1.39 10.05 -6.20
C GLY A 108 -0.30 10.55 -7.15
N HIS A 109 -0.62 11.55 -7.97
CA HIS A 109 0.35 12.36 -8.71
C HIS A 109 0.37 13.74 -8.04
N PRO A 110 1.30 14.01 -7.10
CA PRO A 110 1.45 15.37 -6.62
C PRO A 110 1.82 16.29 -7.80
N PRO A 111 1.37 17.55 -7.80
CA PRO A 111 1.82 18.51 -8.80
C PRO A 111 3.35 18.63 -8.76
N ALA A 112 3.95 18.74 -9.95
CA ALA A 112 5.39 18.94 -10.12
C ALA A 112 5.85 20.32 -9.65
#